data_AF-A0A1J4K745-F1
#
_entry.id   AF-A0A1J4K745-F1
#
_cell.length_a   1.000
_cell.length_b   1.000
_cell.length_c   1.000
_cell.angle_alpha   90.00
_cell.angle_beta   90.00
_cell.angle_gamma   90.00
#
_symmetry.space_group_name_H-M   'P 1'
#
loop_
_entity.id
_entity.type
_entity.pdbx_description
1 polymer ?
#
loop_
_entity_poly.entity_id
_entity_poly.type
_entity_poly.pdbx_seq_one_letter_code
_entity_poly.pdbx_strand_id
1 'polypeptide(L)'
;MNNDCDTVALLLNHGDVNVNAMAIQIPIEYEFDKRVYKNVYPIHMACHFGSPRLFSYLVRQDDIKIKVHDDCDRSILHYAFKNCNYEVYKNVLKFRGFNCKQDKCAYDGYPIHIVCQVNNIQGAHFLLSQPLIELDDTVDDRRNKKDYGKTPLLLASCRGYGEITKAILDHGRCDINARIEATGETTFLNCCYYGLDEVIDTLMRKKAFTMKRQIFSNGVLFIYLYDSFNISS
;
A
#
# COMPACT_ATOMS: atom_id res chain seq x y z
N MET A 1 26.25 11.50 -4.84
CA MET A 1 25.16 11.45 -3.85
C MET A 1 25.37 10.17 -3.07
N ASN A 2 25.82 10.25 -1.81
CA ASN A 2 25.79 9.07 -0.94
C ASN A 2 24.32 8.70 -0.77
N ASN A 3 23.95 7.51 -1.21
CA ASN A 3 22.60 7.02 -1.03
C ASN A 3 22.38 6.89 0.49
N ASP A 4 21.23 7.30 1.03
CA ASP A 4 20.99 7.26 2.49
C ASP A 4 21.21 5.85 3.09
N CYS A 5 21.09 4.81 2.25
CA CYS A 5 21.49 3.43 2.55
C CYS A 5 22.97 3.26 2.89
N ASP A 6 23.88 3.90 2.14
CA ASP A 6 25.33 3.82 2.37
C ASP A 6 25.69 4.56 3.65
N THR A 7 25.00 5.68 3.92
CA THR A 7 25.15 6.43 5.17
C THR A 7 24.72 5.59 6.39
N VAL A 8 23.55 4.94 6.33
CA VAL A 8 23.10 4.05 7.41
C VAL A 8 24.04 2.85 7.58
N ALA A 9 24.49 2.25 6.48
CA ALA A 9 25.44 1.12 6.52
C ALA A 9 26.80 1.53 7.10
N LEU A 10 27.31 2.72 6.75
CA LEU A 10 28.55 3.27 7.29
C LEU A 10 28.43 3.55 8.79
N LEU A 11 27.33 4.17 9.23
CA LEU A 11 27.08 4.43 10.64
C LEU A 11 27.04 3.12 11.44
N LEU A 12 26.32 2.11 10.96
CA LEU A 12 26.21 0.82 11.66
C LEU A 12 27.52 0.00 11.67
N ASN A 13 28.43 0.24 10.72
CA ASN A 13 29.73 -0.43 10.69
C ASN A 13 30.73 0.11 11.74
N HIS A 14 30.41 1.22 12.42
CA HIS A 14 31.14 1.62 13.60
C HIS A 14 30.70 0.75 14.80
N GLY A 15 31.65 0.05 15.42
CA GLY A 15 31.38 -0.99 16.43
C GLY A 15 30.60 -0.55 17.68
N ASP A 16 30.47 0.76 17.90
CA ASP A 16 29.72 1.33 19.02
C ASP A 16 28.25 1.66 18.69
N VAL A 17 27.82 1.47 17.45
CA VAL A 17 26.46 1.85 17.03
C VAL A 17 25.46 0.76 17.35
N ASN A 18 24.49 1.11 18.19
CA ASN A 18 23.39 0.24 18.54
C ASN A 18 22.49 -0.04 17.32
N VAL A 19 22.51 -1.28 16.83
CA VAL A 19 21.72 -1.75 15.67
C VAL A 19 20.21 -1.74 15.89
N ASN A 20 19.79 -1.59 17.15
CA ASN A 20 18.40 -1.41 17.58
C ASN A 20 18.10 0.03 18.02
N ALA A 21 19.00 0.99 17.75
CA ALA A 21 18.78 2.39 18.08
C ALA A 21 17.54 2.91 17.35
N MET A 22 16.54 3.37 18.11
CA MET A 22 15.40 4.05 17.50
C MET A 22 15.88 5.38 16.93
N ALA A 23 15.59 5.62 15.65
CA ALA A 23 15.83 6.89 15.00
C ALA A 23 14.93 7.94 15.68
N ILE A 24 15.54 8.72 16.56
CA ILE A 24 15.04 10.01 17.01
C ILE A 24 15.65 11.01 16.01
N GLN A 25 14.81 11.67 15.21
CA GLN A 25 15.21 12.79 14.33
C GLN A 25 16.03 12.47 13.06
N ILE A 26 15.67 11.47 12.26
CA ILE A 26 15.97 11.56 10.82
C ILE A 26 14.71 12.14 10.15
N PRO A 27 14.70 13.44 9.78
CA PRO A 27 13.64 14.00 8.96
C PRO A 27 13.85 13.44 7.55
N ILE A 28 13.45 12.19 7.33
CA ILE A 28 13.37 11.65 5.98
C ILE A 28 12.12 12.30 5.39
N GLU A 29 12.32 13.46 4.78
CA GLU A 29 11.34 14.08 3.91
C GLU A 29 11.13 13.19 2.69
N TYR A 30 10.27 12.19 2.83
CA TYR A 30 9.48 11.73 1.70
C TYR A 30 8.20 12.54 1.67
N GLU A 31 7.76 12.92 0.47
CA GLU A 31 6.48 13.60 0.21
C GLU A 31 5.30 12.82 0.79
N PHE A 32 5.05 13.03 2.08
CA PHE A 32 3.76 12.91 2.75
C PHE A 32 3.80 13.84 3.98
N ASP A 33 3.40 15.10 3.76
CA ASP A 33 2.90 16.03 4.78
C ASP A 33 3.77 16.25 6.04
N LYS A 34 5.10 16.45 5.90
CA LYS A 34 5.95 17.01 6.98
C LYS A 34 5.85 16.26 8.33
N ARG A 35 5.74 14.93 8.33
CA ARG A 35 5.64 14.14 9.57
C ARG A 35 6.97 13.53 9.98
N VAL A 36 7.29 13.67 11.27
CA VAL A 36 8.39 12.96 11.92
C VAL A 36 7.89 11.59 12.35
N TYR A 37 8.39 10.53 11.72
CA TYR A 37 8.18 9.16 12.20
C TYR A 37 9.06 8.92 13.43
N LYS A 38 8.48 8.41 14.52
CA LYS A 38 9.24 7.99 15.71
C LYS A 38 9.21 6.48 15.84
N ASN A 39 10.11 5.95 16.67
CA ASN A 39 10.29 4.51 16.88
C ASN A 39 10.64 3.73 15.60
N VAL A 40 11.28 4.39 14.64
CA VAL A 40 11.82 3.75 13.44
C VAL A 40 13.16 3.13 13.78
N TYR A 41 13.37 1.87 13.40
CA TYR A 41 14.60 1.11 13.69
C TYR A 41 15.48 1.03 12.43
N PRO A 42 16.79 0.79 12.53
CA PRO A 42 17.67 0.62 11.37
C PRO A 42 17.18 -0.47 10.41
N ILE A 43 16.53 -1.51 10.94
CA ILE A 43 15.93 -2.56 10.11
C ILE A 43 14.70 -2.10 9.32
N HIS A 44 13.91 -1.15 9.86
CA HIS A 44 12.85 -0.48 9.08
C HIS A 44 13.47 0.30 7.93
N MET A 45 14.59 0.98 8.16
CA MET A 45 15.32 1.73 7.13
C MET A 45 15.90 0.82 6.05
N ALA A 46 16.46 -0.33 6.42
CA ALA A 46 16.93 -1.32 5.45
C ALA A 46 15.79 -1.82 4.54
N CYS A 47 14.60 -1.99 5.11
CA CYS A 47 13.39 -2.33 4.36
C CYS A 47 12.90 -1.17 3.50
N HIS A 48 12.88 0.04 4.05
CA HIS A 48 12.49 1.27 3.37
C HIS A 48 13.34 1.56 2.14
N PHE A 49 14.66 1.47 2.26
CA PHE A 49 15.58 1.70 1.15
C PHE A 49 15.69 0.50 0.23
N GLY A 50 14.96 -0.58 0.50
CA GLY A 50 14.99 -1.79 -0.30
C GLY A 50 16.42 -2.31 -0.48
N SER A 51 17.20 -2.40 0.60
CA SER A 51 18.61 -2.82 0.56
C SER A 51 18.77 -4.23 1.13
N PRO A 52 18.83 -5.29 0.29
CA PRO A 52 19.05 -6.65 0.76
C PRO A 52 20.38 -6.81 1.49
N ARG A 53 21.40 -6.02 1.11
CA ARG A 53 22.73 -6.05 1.75
C ARG A 53 22.64 -5.54 3.18
N LEU A 54 22.07 -4.36 3.39
CA LEU A 54 21.90 -3.78 4.72
C LEU A 54 20.97 -4.63 5.59
N PHE A 55 19.87 -5.12 5.01
CA PHE A 55 18.96 -6.04 5.68
C PHE A 55 19.72 -7.30 6.16
N SER A 56 20.48 -7.93 5.26
CA SER A 56 21.28 -9.13 5.58
C SER A 56 22.36 -8.87 6.63
N TYR A 57 22.96 -7.68 6.63
CA TYR A 57 23.94 -7.27 7.64
C TYR A 57 23.30 -7.14 9.02
N LEU A 58 22.14 -6.47 9.11
CA LEU A 58 21.42 -6.26 10.38
C LEU A 58 20.89 -7.55 10.98
N VAL A 59 20.29 -8.43 10.18
CA VAL A 59 19.70 -9.69 10.70
C VAL A 59 20.75 -10.72 11.16
N ARG A 60 22.04 -10.49 10.90
CA ARG A 60 23.15 -11.33 11.38
C ARG A 60 23.69 -10.91 12.74
N GLN A 61 23.22 -9.80 13.29
CA GLN A 61 23.66 -9.31 14.60
C GLN A 61 22.95 -10.07 15.71
N ASP A 62 23.66 -10.48 16.75
CA ASP A 62 23.16 -11.42 17.77
C ASP A 62 21.88 -10.92 18.48
N ASP A 63 21.75 -9.61 18.71
CA ASP A 63 20.64 -9.00 19.45
C ASP A 63 19.61 -8.26 18.58
N ILE A 64 19.59 -8.50 17.26
CA ILE A 64 18.71 -7.77 16.34
C ILE A 64 17.21 -7.98 16.66
N LYS A 65 16.50 -6.87 16.88
CA LYS A 65 15.04 -6.88 17.05
C LYS A 65 14.38 -6.75 15.69
N ILE A 66 13.76 -7.83 15.22
CA ILE A 66 13.04 -7.85 13.94
C ILE A 66 11.54 -7.55 14.11
N LYS A 67 10.93 -7.95 15.23
CA LYS A 67 9.52 -7.73 15.55
C LYS A 67 9.33 -6.36 16.21
N VAL A 68 9.68 -5.33 15.45
CA VAL A 68 9.60 -3.93 15.87
C VAL A 68 8.51 -3.22 15.09
N HIS A 69 7.91 -2.22 15.72
CA HIS A 69 6.83 -1.40 15.16
C HIS A 69 7.17 0.08 15.33
N ASP A 70 6.78 0.90 14.36
CA ASP A 70 6.82 2.37 14.47
C ASP A 70 5.58 2.92 15.21
N ASP A 71 5.48 4.24 15.38
CA ASP A 71 4.33 4.93 16.01
C ASP A 71 2.99 4.78 15.25
N CYS A 72 3.03 4.26 14.03
CA CYS A 72 1.86 3.95 13.21
C CYS A 72 1.54 2.44 13.21
N ASP A 73 2.20 1.68 14.08
CA ASP A 73 2.11 0.22 14.19
C ASP A 73 2.63 -0.54 12.96
N ARG A 74 3.45 0.12 12.12
CA ARG A 74 4.04 -0.53 10.95
C ARG A 74 5.17 -1.45 11.37
N SER A 75 5.06 -2.70 10.96
CA SER A 75 6.14 -3.66 10.98
C SER A 75 7.18 -3.40 9.87
N ILE A 76 8.33 -4.07 9.94
CA ILE A 76 9.34 -4.07 8.86
C ILE A 76 8.78 -4.60 7.52
N LEU A 77 7.72 -5.42 7.54
CA LEU A 77 7.08 -5.91 6.31
C LEU A 77 6.36 -4.79 5.56
N HIS A 78 5.69 -3.89 6.28
CA HIS A 78 5.05 -2.70 5.68
C HIS A 78 6.09 -1.85 4.94
N TYR A 79 7.23 -1.59 5.58
CA TYR A 79 8.34 -0.85 4.98
C TYR A 79 8.93 -1.57 3.76
N ALA A 80 9.04 -2.90 3.80
CA ALA A 80 9.61 -3.69 2.71
C ALA A 80 8.78 -3.59 1.41
N PHE A 81 7.45 -3.47 1.50
CA PHE A 81 6.59 -3.30 0.33
C PHE A 81 6.56 -1.87 -0.22
N LYS A 82 7.01 -0.87 0.55
CA LYS A 82 6.97 0.55 0.16
C LYS A 82 7.95 0.90 -0.97
N ASN A 83 9.09 0.22 -1.07
CA ASN A 83 10.14 0.52 -2.06
C ASN A 83 10.31 -0.55 -3.14
N CYS A 84 9.29 -1.38 -3.34
CA CYS A 84 9.21 -2.32 -4.48
C CYS A 84 10.33 -3.37 -4.59
N ASN A 85 11.21 -3.54 -3.60
CA ASN A 85 12.30 -4.51 -3.68
C ASN A 85 11.86 -5.91 -3.24
N TYR A 86 11.64 -6.79 -4.24
CA TYR A 86 11.23 -8.18 -4.04
C TYR A 86 12.09 -8.99 -3.08
N GLU A 87 13.41 -8.84 -3.17
CA GLU A 87 14.31 -9.62 -2.32
C GLU A 87 14.16 -9.24 -0.85
N VAL A 88 13.84 -7.97 -0.55
CA VAL A 88 13.69 -7.54 0.84
C VAL A 88 12.42 -8.10 1.48
N TYR A 89 11.23 -7.88 0.88
CA TYR A 89 10.01 -8.43 1.48
C TYR A 89 9.99 -9.97 1.46
N LYS A 90 10.58 -10.63 0.45
CA LYS A 90 10.78 -12.10 0.47
C LYS A 90 11.65 -12.56 1.63
N ASN A 91 12.71 -11.82 1.97
CA ASN A 91 13.57 -12.15 3.10
C ASN A 91 12.88 -11.88 4.44
N VAL A 92 12.09 -10.81 4.57
CA VAL A 92 11.27 -10.54 5.77
C VAL A 92 10.28 -11.68 6.02
N LEU A 93 9.59 -12.15 4.98
CA LEU A 93 8.58 -13.22 5.08
C LEU A 93 9.16 -14.59 5.47
N LYS A 94 10.49 -14.78 5.49
CA LYS A 94 11.12 -16.01 6.01
C LYS A 94 11.09 -16.09 7.54
N PHE A 95 10.95 -14.95 8.22
CA PHE A 95 10.95 -14.91 9.69
C PHE A 95 9.57 -15.24 10.25
N ARG A 96 9.54 -16.03 11.33
CA ARG A 96 8.28 -16.39 12.01
C ARG A 96 7.59 -15.15 12.56
N GLY A 97 6.31 -14.99 12.24
CA GLY A 97 5.46 -13.90 12.73
C GLY A 97 5.17 -12.81 11.70
N PHE A 98 5.82 -12.83 10.53
CA PHE A 98 5.41 -11.98 9.41
C PHE A 98 4.45 -12.73 8.50
N ASN A 99 3.33 -12.09 8.20
CA ASN A 99 2.30 -12.65 7.33
C ASN A 99 1.61 -11.51 6.57
N CYS A 100 1.81 -11.45 5.26
CA CYS A 100 1.25 -10.39 4.44
C CYS A 100 -0.30 -10.32 4.41
N LYS A 101 -0.98 -11.34 4.93
CA LYS A 101 -2.46 -11.42 5.03
C LYS A 101 -3.01 -10.88 6.34
N GLN A 102 -2.19 -10.81 7.38
CA GLN A 102 -2.63 -10.50 8.75
C GLN A 102 -1.87 -9.31 9.36
N ASP A 103 -0.73 -8.94 8.79
CA ASP A 103 0.07 -7.80 9.22
C ASP A 103 -0.64 -6.52 8.76
N LYS A 104 -1.62 -6.06 9.54
CA LYS A 104 -2.38 -4.83 9.33
C LYS A 104 -1.89 -3.80 10.34
N CYS A 105 -1.45 -2.64 9.87
CA CYS A 105 -1.34 -1.46 10.71
C CYS A 105 -2.55 -0.55 10.47
N ALA A 106 -2.96 0.22 11.49
CA ALA A 106 -4.10 1.14 11.32
C ALA A 106 -3.84 2.19 10.24
N TYR A 107 -2.60 2.67 10.12
CA TYR A 107 -2.26 3.82 9.28
C TYR A 107 -2.22 3.52 7.78
N ASP A 108 -1.56 2.44 7.38
CA ASP A 108 -1.45 2.07 5.96
C ASP A 108 -2.28 0.83 5.61
N GLY A 109 -2.92 0.17 6.58
CA GLY A 109 -3.63 -1.08 6.36
C GLY A 109 -2.67 -2.26 6.20
N TYR A 110 -3.07 -3.22 5.38
CA TYR A 110 -2.26 -4.39 5.01
C TYR A 110 -1.18 -4.07 3.95
N PRO A 111 -0.17 -4.93 3.74
CA PRO A 111 0.76 -4.83 2.61
C PRO A 111 0.10 -4.59 1.24
N ILE A 112 -1.08 -5.15 0.99
CA ILE A 112 -1.80 -4.94 -0.27
C ILE A 112 -2.29 -3.49 -0.43
N HIS A 113 -2.58 -2.79 0.67
CA HIS A 113 -2.89 -1.36 0.64
C HIS A 113 -1.63 -0.56 0.28
N ILE A 114 -0.48 -0.87 0.88
CA ILE A 114 0.78 -0.19 0.62
C ILE A 114 1.17 -0.29 -0.86
N VAL A 115 1.14 -1.49 -1.45
CA VAL A 115 1.49 -1.64 -2.88
C VAL A 115 0.55 -0.86 -3.80
N CYS A 116 -0.72 -0.71 -3.42
CA CYS A 116 -1.67 0.15 -4.13
C CYS A 116 -1.42 1.65 -3.91
N GLN A 117 -0.85 2.06 -2.77
CA GLN A 117 -0.51 3.45 -2.50
C GLN A 117 0.73 3.91 -3.28
N VAL A 118 1.72 3.03 -3.46
CA VAL A 118 3.02 3.34 -4.08
C VAL A 118 3.19 2.82 -5.51
N ASN A 119 2.14 2.27 -6.11
CA ASN A 119 2.18 1.63 -7.44
C ASN A 119 3.22 0.50 -7.56
N ASN A 120 3.35 -0.34 -6.54
CA ASN A 120 4.26 -1.49 -6.55
C ASN A 120 3.60 -2.68 -7.27
N ILE A 121 3.65 -2.68 -8.60
CA ILE A 121 3.05 -3.71 -9.47
C ILE A 121 3.55 -5.11 -9.09
N GLN A 122 4.87 -5.29 -8.96
CA GLN A 122 5.46 -6.60 -8.64
C GLN A 122 4.98 -7.10 -7.26
N GLY A 123 4.93 -6.20 -6.28
CA GLY A 123 4.40 -6.49 -4.94
C GLY A 123 2.92 -6.84 -4.96
N ALA A 124 2.11 -6.13 -5.75
CA ALA A 124 0.69 -6.44 -5.94
C ALA A 124 0.49 -7.85 -6.49
N HIS A 125 1.19 -8.22 -7.57
CA HIS A 125 1.12 -9.57 -8.12
C HIS A 125 1.61 -10.64 -7.13
N PHE A 126 2.70 -10.36 -6.40
CA PHE A 126 3.19 -11.27 -5.36
C PHE A 126 2.13 -11.49 -4.27
N LEU A 127 1.49 -10.44 -3.78
CA LEU A 127 0.47 -10.52 -2.73
C LEU A 127 -0.82 -11.18 -3.21
N LEU A 128 -1.28 -10.87 -4.43
CA LEU A 128 -2.47 -11.48 -5.04
C LEU A 128 -2.28 -12.96 -5.36
N SER A 129 -1.03 -13.44 -5.48
CA SER A 129 -0.74 -14.88 -5.59
C SER A 129 -0.91 -15.64 -4.27
N GLN A 130 -1.04 -14.94 -3.13
CA GLN A 130 -1.18 -15.57 -1.82
C GLN A 130 -2.64 -15.99 -1.55
N PRO A 131 -2.86 -17.23 -1.05
CA PRO A 131 -4.20 -17.69 -0.74
C PRO A 131 -4.79 -16.91 0.44
N LEU A 132 -6.06 -16.54 0.34
CA LEU A 132 -6.82 -15.85 1.41
C LEU A 132 -6.29 -14.45 1.76
N ILE A 133 -5.71 -13.71 0.81
CA ILE A 133 -5.45 -12.26 0.97
C ILE A 133 -6.79 -11.50 1.18
N GLU A 134 -6.79 -10.55 2.10
CA GLU A 134 -7.91 -9.63 2.40
C GLU A 134 -7.89 -8.46 1.40
N LEU A 135 -9.04 -8.11 0.83
CA LEU A 135 -9.17 -7.10 -0.24
C LEU A 135 -10.32 -6.11 -0.03
N ASP A 136 -11.16 -6.29 0.98
CA ASP A 136 -12.31 -5.43 1.24
C ASP A 136 -12.20 -4.68 2.56
N ASP A 137 -11.23 -5.03 3.42
CA ASP A 137 -10.85 -4.18 4.55
C ASP A 137 -10.33 -2.81 4.09
N THR A 138 -10.50 -1.82 4.96
CA THR A 138 -10.07 -0.44 4.74
C THR A 138 -8.83 -0.06 5.57
N VAL A 139 -8.24 1.08 5.21
CA VAL A 139 -7.33 1.83 6.09
C VAL A 139 -8.13 2.51 7.21
N ASP A 140 -7.75 2.28 8.47
CA ASP A 140 -8.59 2.61 9.63
C ASP A 140 -8.12 3.84 10.43
N ASP A 141 -7.01 4.46 10.04
CA ASP A 141 -6.47 5.62 10.75
C ASP A 141 -6.84 6.96 10.10
N ARG A 142 -7.65 7.74 10.82
CA ARG A 142 -8.06 9.09 10.40
C ARG A 142 -6.89 10.07 10.27
N ARG A 143 -5.72 9.77 10.83
CA ARG A 143 -4.49 10.54 10.60
C ARG A 143 -4.02 10.41 9.16
N ASN A 144 -4.35 9.32 8.46
CA ASN A 144 -4.12 9.14 7.03
C ASN A 144 -5.28 9.71 6.20
N LYS A 145 -5.39 11.04 6.15
CA LYS A 145 -6.52 11.74 5.51
C LYS A 145 -6.71 11.38 4.02
N LYS A 146 -5.63 10.98 3.34
CA LYS A 146 -5.67 10.66 1.90
C LYS A 146 -6.30 9.29 1.63
N ASP A 147 -6.02 8.33 2.51
CA ASP A 147 -6.31 6.91 2.27
C ASP A 147 -7.29 6.29 3.27
N TYR A 148 -7.65 7.01 4.34
CA TYR A 148 -8.66 6.59 5.30
C TYR A 148 -9.95 6.11 4.61
N GLY A 149 -10.46 4.96 5.06
CA GLY A 149 -11.70 4.36 4.57
C GLY A 149 -11.61 3.79 3.14
N LYS A 150 -10.42 3.66 2.56
CA LYS A 150 -10.24 3.07 1.22
C LYS A 150 -9.76 1.62 1.30
N THR A 151 -10.42 0.76 0.53
CA THR A 151 -9.96 -0.59 0.21
C THR A 151 -8.80 -0.56 -0.78
N PRO A 152 -8.05 -1.66 -0.98
CA PRO A 152 -7.00 -1.75 -2.01
C PRO A 152 -7.49 -1.40 -3.42
N LEU A 153 -8.70 -1.84 -3.80
CA LEU A 153 -9.30 -1.48 -5.09
C LEU A 153 -9.48 0.04 -5.21
N LEU A 154 -10.09 0.68 -4.21
CA LEU A 154 -10.26 2.13 -4.19
C LEU A 154 -8.91 2.86 -4.25
N LEU A 155 -7.90 2.38 -3.52
CA LEU A 155 -6.57 2.99 -3.54
C LEU A 155 -5.93 2.99 -4.93
N ALA A 156 -5.90 1.84 -5.60
CA ALA A 156 -5.32 1.70 -6.92
C ALA A 156 -6.14 2.44 -7.98
N SER A 157 -7.46 2.28 -7.96
CA SER A 157 -8.36 2.86 -8.95
C SER A 157 -8.43 4.39 -8.88
N CYS A 158 -8.61 4.98 -7.69
CA CYS A 158 -8.66 6.44 -7.53
C CYS A 158 -7.33 7.14 -7.87
N ARG A 159 -6.23 6.39 -7.96
CA ARG A 159 -4.90 6.89 -8.37
C ARG A 159 -4.58 6.63 -9.83
N GLY A 160 -5.46 5.94 -10.56
CA GLY A 160 -5.24 5.60 -11.97
C GLY A 160 -4.25 4.45 -12.19
N TYR A 161 -3.96 3.62 -11.18
CA TYR A 161 -3.05 2.48 -11.32
C TYR A 161 -3.79 1.31 -12.00
N GLY A 162 -3.91 1.40 -13.32
CA GLY A 162 -4.68 0.47 -14.16
C GLY A 162 -4.22 -0.98 -14.03
N GLU A 163 -2.92 -1.24 -14.07
CA GLU A 163 -2.37 -2.61 -13.97
C GLU A 163 -2.70 -3.26 -12.62
N ILE A 164 -2.49 -2.56 -11.49
CA ILE A 164 -2.83 -3.07 -10.16
C ILE A 164 -4.35 -3.23 -10.02
N THR A 165 -5.13 -2.26 -10.51
CA THR A 165 -6.59 -2.34 -10.50
C THR A 165 -7.07 -3.58 -11.24
N LYS A 166 -6.54 -3.82 -12.45
CA LYS A 166 -6.84 -4.99 -13.24
C LYS A 166 -6.47 -6.28 -12.50
N ALA A 167 -5.29 -6.35 -11.89
CA ALA A 167 -4.84 -7.52 -11.13
C ALA A 167 -5.77 -7.83 -9.94
N ILE A 168 -6.19 -6.81 -9.17
CA ILE A 168 -7.14 -6.95 -8.07
C ILE A 168 -8.49 -7.46 -8.57
N LEU A 169 -9.00 -6.90 -9.67
CA LEU A 169 -10.28 -7.31 -10.25
C LEU A 169 -10.22 -8.68 -10.94
N ASP A 170 -9.09 -9.08 -11.52
CA ASP A 170 -8.87 -10.42 -12.11
C ASP A 170 -8.84 -11.49 -11.01
N HIS A 171 -8.38 -11.14 -9.82
CA HIS A 171 -8.37 -12.03 -8.67
C HIS A 171 -9.79 -12.34 -8.14
N GLY A 172 -10.78 -11.47 -8.39
CA GLY A 172 -12.21 -11.80 -8.31
C GLY A 172 -12.80 -11.94 -6.90
N ARG A 173 -12.04 -11.65 -5.84
CA ARG A 173 -12.48 -11.74 -4.43
C ARG A 173 -12.81 -10.40 -3.77
N CYS A 174 -12.67 -9.28 -4.49
CA CYS A 174 -12.99 -7.95 -3.96
C CYS A 174 -14.39 -7.48 -4.40
N ASP A 175 -14.96 -6.54 -3.65
CA ASP A 175 -16.14 -5.80 -4.06
C ASP A 175 -15.79 -4.77 -5.14
N ILE A 176 -16.14 -5.08 -6.39
CA ILE A 176 -15.99 -4.16 -7.53
C ILE A 176 -16.77 -2.84 -7.35
N ASN A 177 -17.82 -2.85 -6.53
CA ASN A 177 -18.66 -1.69 -6.25
C ASN A 177 -18.30 -1.01 -4.91
N ALA A 178 -17.08 -1.23 -4.40
CA ALA A 178 -16.57 -0.60 -3.20
C ALA A 178 -16.81 0.91 -3.20
N ARG A 179 -17.10 1.47 -2.02
CA ARG A 179 -17.50 2.86 -1.85
C ARG A 179 -16.49 3.61 -1.01
N ILE A 180 -16.19 4.84 -1.42
CA ILE A 180 -15.40 5.78 -0.62
C ILE A 180 -16.24 6.14 0.61
N GLU A 181 -15.74 5.87 1.81
CA GLU A 181 -16.47 6.13 3.06
C GLU A 181 -16.90 7.60 3.19
N ALA A 182 -16.01 8.53 2.83
CA ALA A 182 -16.23 9.96 3.01
C ALA A 182 -17.31 10.56 2.08
N THR A 183 -17.45 10.04 0.85
CA THR A 183 -18.35 10.61 -0.18
C THR A 183 -19.52 9.69 -0.53
N GLY A 184 -19.41 8.39 -0.24
CA GLY A 184 -20.33 7.35 -0.68
C GLY A 184 -20.17 6.94 -2.15
N GLU A 185 -19.27 7.58 -2.89
CA GLU A 185 -19.01 7.31 -4.32
C GLU A 185 -18.50 5.89 -4.52
N THR A 186 -19.05 5.16 -5.48
CA THR A 186 -18.41 3.92 -5.96
C THR A 186 -17.04 4.21 -6.58
N THR A 187 -16.14 3.24 -6.56
CA THR A 187 -14.88 3.24 -7.32
C THR A 187 -15.06 3.79 -8.74
N PHE A 188 -16.07 3.30 -9.47
CA PHE A 188 -16.34 3.69 -10.84
C PHE A 188 -16.64 5.18 -11.00
N LEU A 189 -17.60 5.71 -10.23
CA LEU A 189 -17.97 7.13 -10.32
C LEU A 189 -16.81 8.06 -9.98
N ASN A 190 -15.98 7.69 -9.01
CA ASN A 190 -14.78 8.45 -8.70
C ASN A 190 -13.78 8.45 -9.87
N CYS A 191 -13.60 7.30 -10.54
CA CYS A 191 -12.76 7.21 -11.74
C CYS A 191 -13.30 8.07 -12.88
N CYS A 192 -14.61 8.10 -13.10
CA CYS A 192 -15.25 8.98 -14.09
C CYS A 192 -15.01 10.46 -13.79
N TYR A 193 -15.13 10.88 -12.53
CA TYR A 193 -14.90 12.27 -12.13
C TYR A 193 -13.47 12.73 -12.47
N TYR A 194 -12.48 11.85 -12.32
CA TYR A 194 -11.08 12.15 -12.62
C TYR A 194 -10.64 11.77 -14.05
N GLY A 195 -11.53 11.24 -14.90
CA GLY A 195 -11.19 10.85 -16.28
C GLY A 195 -10.17 9.72 -16.38
N LEU A 196 -10.26 8.71 -15.50
CA LEU A 196 -9.30 7.59 -15.44
C LEU A 196 -9.67 6.48 -16.43
N ASP A 197 -9.57 6.79 -17.72
CA ASP A 197 -10.09 5.96 -18.83
C ASP A 197 -9.64 4.49 -18.78
N GLU A 198 -8.35 4.23 -18.51
CA GLU A 198 -7.83 2.85 -18.40
C GLU A 198 -8.51 2.04 -17.29
N VAL A 199 -8.75 2.67 -16.13
CA VAL A 199 -9.42 2.05 -14.99
C VAL A 199 -10.90 1.86 -15.27
N ILE A 200 -11.54 2.86 -15.88
CA ILE A 200 -12.95 2.85 -16.30
C ILE A 200 -13.19 1.67 -17.25
N ASP A 201 -12.37 1.52 -18.29
CA ASP A 201 -12.43 0.40 -19.23
C ASP A 201 -12.21 -0.94 -18.54
N THR A 202 -11.27 -1.01 -17.60
CA THR A 202 -10.98 -2.22 -16.84
C THR A 202 -12.18 -2.65 -15.99
N LEU A 203 -12.85 -1.71 -15.30
CA LEU A 203 -14.04 -1.97 -14.51
C LEU A 203 -15.21 -2.43 -15.40
N MET A 204 -15.47 -1.74 -16.52
CA MET A 204 -16.60 -2.06 -17.41
C MET A 204 -16.49 -3.42 -18.09
N ARG A 205 -15.28 -3.95 -18.30
CA ARG A 205 -15.07 -5.28 -18.87
C ARG A 205 -15.38 -6.43 -17.90
N LYS A 206 -15.60 -6.14 -16.61
CA LYS A 206 -15.85 -7.17 -15.60
C LYS A 206 -17.32 -7.57 -15.59
N LYS A 207 -17.60 -8.88 -15.69
CA LYS A 207 -18.97 -9.42 -15.65
C LYS A 207 -19.74 -9.05 -14.37
N ALA A 208 -19.04 -8.87 -13.25
CA ALA A 208 -19.64 -8.51 -11.96
C ALA A 208 -19.91 -7.00 -11.83
N PHE A 209 -19.47 -6.17 -12.78
CA PHE A 209 -19.70 -4.73 -12.75
C PHE A 209 -21.18 -4.42 -12.89
N THR A 210 -21.69 -3.60 -11.98
CA THR A 210 -23.06 -3.11 -12.03
C THR A 210 -23.09 -1.61 -11.77
N MET A 211 -23.62 -0.85 -12.71
CA MET A 211 -23.96 0.56 -12.48
C MET A 211 -25.17 0.63 -11.55
N LYS A 212 -24.95 0.96 -10.28
CA LYS A 212 -26.03 1.24 -9.33
C LYS A 212 -26.23 2.75 -9.22
N ARG A 213 -27.48 3.20 -9.32
CA ARG A 213 -27.85 4.59 -9.06
C ARG A 213 -27.34 5.01 -7.67
N GLN A 214 -26.59 6.11 -7.60
CA GLN A 214 -26.19 6.72 -6.34
C GLN A 214 -26.85 8.09 -6.20
N ILE A 215 -27.34 8.38 -4.99
CA ILE A 215 -27.91 9.66 -4.61
C ILE A 215 -26.96 10.26 -3.59
N PHE A 216 -26.30 11.35 -3.94
CA PHE A 216 -25.43 12.07 -3.02
C PHE A 216 -26.23 13.02 -2.13
N SER A 217 -25.71 13.31 -0.94
CA SER A 217 -26.34 14.25 0.00
C SER A 217 -26.47 15.67 -0.56
N ASN A 218 -25.69 16.02 -1.59
CA ASN A 218 -25.74 17.30 -2.32
C ASN A 218 -26.68 17.27 -3.54
N GLY A 219 -27.47 16.21 -3.74
CA GLY A 219 -28.48 16.14 -4.81
C GLY A 219 -27.92 15.89 -6.22
N VAL A 220 -26.61 15.68 -6.37
CA VAL A 220 -26.03 15.34 -7.67
C VAL A 220 -26.44 13.91 -8.02
N LEU A 221 -27.19 13.77 -9.12
CA LEU A 221 -27.50 12.50 -9.73
C LEU A 221 -26.60 12.38 -10.96
N PHE A 222 -25.44 11.74 -10.83
CA PHE A 222 -24.64 11.41 -12.01
C PHE A 222 -25.28 10.20 -12.72
N ILE A 223 -26.29 10.46 -13.55
CA ILE A 223 -26.62 9.58 -14.68
C ILE A 223 -25.65 9.99 -15.78
N TYR A 224 -24.49 9.35 -15.84
CA TYR A 224 -23.79 9.24 -17.11
C TYR A 224 -23.75 7.76 -17.48
N LEU A 225 -23.96 7.50 -18.78
CA LEU A 225 -24.00 6.21 -19.47
C LEU A 225 -25.40 5.61 -19.72
N TYR A 226 -26.29 6.39 -20.35
CA TYR A 226 -27.29 5.78 -21.25
C TYR A 226 -27.03 6.04 -22.74
N ASP A 227 -26.15 6.98 -23.12
CA ASP A 227 -25.98 7.38 -24.53
C ASP A 227 -24.60 7.04 -25.16
N SER A 228 -23.82 6.10 -24.62
CA SER A 228 -22.50 5.78 -25.22
C SER A 228 -22.12 4.31 -25.33
N PHE A 229 -22.95 3.38 -24.86
CA PHE A 229 -22.69 1.93 -25.05
C PHE A 229 -23.83 1.26 -25.81
N ASN A 230 -24.02 1.68 -27.06
CA ASN A 230 -24.37 0.72 -28.11
C ASN A 230 -23.14 -0.17 -28.31
N ILE A 231 -22.97 -1.17 -27.44
CA ILE A 231 -22.21 -2.35 -27.81
C ILE A 231 -23.15 -3.11 -28.75
N SER A 232 -22.97 -2.85 -30.04
CA SER A 232 -23.49 -3.70 -31.10
C SER A 232 -23.14 -5.15 -30.77
N SER A 233 -24.20 -5.95 -30.70
CA SER A 233 -24.31 -7.41 -30.67
C SER A 233 -23.07 -8.22 -31.06
#